data_AF-A0A354PFF9-F1
#
_entry.id   AF-A0A354PFF9-F1
#
_cell.length_a   1.000
_cell.length_b   1.000
_cell.length_c   1.000
_cell.angle_alpha   90.00
_cell.angle_beta   90.00
_cell.angle_gamma   90.00
#
_symmetry.space_group_name_H-M   'P 1'
#
loop_
_entity.id
_entity.type
_entity.pdbx_description
1 polymer ?
#
loop_
_entity_poly.entity_id
_entity_poly.type
_entity_poly.pdbx_seq_one_letter_code
_entity_poly.pdbx_strand_id
1 'polypeptide(L)' 'MASSPTLSNFDLAFQPSVSRNQIETLSTCQWIRDCQALLLQGPPGVGKTHLSVALGQRAIENGFSG' A
#
# COMPACT_ATOMS: atom_id res chain seq x y z
N MET A 1 21.09 -1.33 7.47
CA MET A 1 20.17 -0.27 7.01
C MET A 1 18.81 -0.91 6.80
N ALA A 2 17.74 -0.39 7.38
CA ALA A 2 16.40 -0.92 7.13
C ALA A 2 15.99 -0.59 5.68
N SER A 3 15.53 -1.59 4.93
CA SER A 3 14.99 -1.37 3.58
C SER A 3 13.68 -0.60 3.65
N SER A 4 13.47 0.38 2.77
CA SER A 4 12.19 1.10 2.67
C SER A 4 11.02 0.12 2.42
N PRO A 5 9.83 0.36 3.01
CA PRO A 5 8.64 -0.46 2.76
C PRO A 5 8.23 -0.45 1.29
N THR A 6 8.11 -1.64 0.68
CA THR A 6 7.56 -1.82 -0.67
C THR A 6 6.36 -2.77 -0.65
N LEU A 7 5.53 -2.74 -1.69
CA LEU A 7 4.40 -3.67 -1.82
C LEU A 7 4.88 -5.12 -1.98
N SER A 8 6.02 -5.33 -2.65
CA SER A 8 6.63 -6.66 -2.83
C SER A 8 7.13 -7.28 -1.52
N ASN A 9 7.52 -6.44 -0.55
CA ASN A 9 8.06 -6.88 0.74
C ASN A 9 6.98 -6.93 1.82
N PHE A 10 5.70 -6.74 1.49
CA PHE A 10 4.60 -6.90 2.43
C PHE A 10 4.25 -8.38 2.57
N ASP A 11 4.36 -8.90 3.81
CA ASP A 11 4.02 -10.30 4.11
C ASP A 11 2.50 -10.48 4.25
N LEU A 12 1.87 -11.03 3.19
CA LEU A 12 0.44 -11.35 3.18
C LEU A 12 0.08 -12.49 4.13
N ALA A 13 1.02 -13.38 4.49
CA ALA A 13 0.76 -14.44 5.45
C ALA A 13 0.65 -13.90 6.88
N PHE A 14 1.38 -12.83 7.19
CA PHE A 14 1.30 -12.12 8.46
C PHE A 14 -0.02 -11.36 8.65
N GLN A 15 -0.61 -10.82 7.56
CA GLN A 15 -1.90 -10.15 7.58
C GLN A 15 -2.88 -10.77 6.57
N PRO A 16 -3.57 -11.87 6.94
CA PRO A 16 -4.45 -12.59 6.03
C PRO A 16 -5.74 -11.84 5.66
N SER A 17 -6.10 -10.77 6.37
CA SER A 17 -7.27 -9.94 6.02
C SER A 17 -7.02 -9.07 4.78
N VAL A 18 -5.78 -8.94 4.34
CA VAL A 18 -5.40 -8.21 3.12
C VAL A 18 -5.13 -9.23 2.04
N SER A 19 -5.95 -9.21 1.00
CA SER A 19 -5.77 -10.09 -0.15
C SER A 19 -4.73 -9.54 -1.13
N ARG A 20 -4.06 -10.44 -1.88
CA ARG A 20 -3.18 -10.04 -2.99
C ARG A 20 -3.91 -9.17 -4.03
N ASN A 21 -5.17 -9.50 -4.34
CA ASN A 21 -5.95 -8.75 -5.31
C ASN A 21 -6.19 -7.29 -4.86
N GLN A 22 -6.41 -7.05 -3.56
CA GLN A 22 -6.50 -5.68 -3.04
C GLN A 22 -5.18 -4.93 -3.21
N ILE A 23 -4.04 -5.57 -2.94
CA ILE A 23 -2.73 -4.94 -3.15
C ILE A 23 -2.50 -4.63 -4.64
N GLU A 24 -2.79 -5.57 -5.52
CA GLU A 24 -2.68 -5.38 -6.98
C GLU A 24 -3.58 -4.24 -7.46
N THR A 25 -4.84 -4.20 -7.00
CA THR A 25 -5.79 -3.12 -7.33
C THR A 25 -5.25 -1.76 -6.86
N LEU A 26 -4.81 -1.66 -5.61
CA LEU A 26 -4.27 -0.40 -5.06
C LEU A 26 -2.96 0.02 -5.75
N SER A 27 -2.16 -0.94 -6.24
CA SER A 27 -0.89 -0.69 -6.94
C SER A 27 -1.04 0.00 -8.30
N THR A 28 -2.25 -0.02 -8.88
CA THR A 28 -2.58 0.70 -10.13
C THR A 28 -2.66 2.21 -9.91
N CYS A 29 -2.79 2.65 -8.66
CA CYS A 29 -3.04 4.04 -8.27
C CYS A 29 -4.30 4.66 -8.90
N GLN A 30 -5.24 3.83 -9.38
CA GLN A 30 -6.49 4.32 -9.99
C GLN A 30 -7.31 5.13 -8.99
N TRP A 31 -7.31 4.74 -7.72
CA TRP A 31 -7.95 5.48 -6.63
C TRP A 31 -7.45 6.93 -6.49
N ILE A 32 -6.20 7.23 -6.86
CA ILE A 32 -5.68 8.60 -6.88
C ILE A 32 -6.29 9.39 -8.05
N ARG A 33 -6.36 8.78 -9.25
CA ARG A 33 -6.99 9.40 -10.44
C ARG A 33 -8.47 9.67 -10.22
N ASP A 34 -9.13 8.79 -9.50
CA ASP A 34 -10.56 8.87 -9.20
C ASP A 34 -10.85 9.76 -7.97
N CYS A 35 -9.83 10.44 -7.42
CA CYS A 35 -9.91 11.28 -6.22
C CYS A 35 -10.56 10.57 -5.02
N GLN A 36 -10.33 9.26 -4.88
CA GLN A 36 -10.87 8.44 -3.78
C GLN A 36 -9.90 8.43 -2.60
N ALA A 37 -10.46 8.53 -1.39
CA ALA A 37 -9.67 8.38 -0.18
C ALA A 37 -9.42 6.89 0.13
N LEU A 38 -8.20 6.56 0.57
CA LEU A 38 -7.86 5.22 1.06
C LEU A 38 -7.79 5.22 2.59
N LEU A 39 -8.65 4.41 3.23
CA LEU A 39 -8.65 4.19 4.67
C LEU A 39 -8.00 2.84 5.00
N LEU A 40 -6.92 2.85 5.78
CA LEU A 40 -6.30 1.64 6.32
C LEU A 40 -6.72 1.47 7.78
N GLN A 41 -7.53 0.44 8.05
CA GLN A 41 -8.08 0.17 9.38
C GLN A 41 -7.66 -1.21 9.89
N GLY A 42 -7.35 -1.29 11.20
CA GLY A 42 -7.02 -2.54 11.87
C GLY A 42 -6.20 -2.33 13.16
N PRO A 43 -5.96 -3.38 13.96
CA PRO A 43 -5.20 -3.33 15.21
C PRO A 43 -3.79 -2.75 15.04
N PRO A 44 -3.14 -2.24 16.10
CA PRO A 44 -1.73 -1.82 16.02
C PRO A 44 -0.82 -2.99 15.59
N GLY A 45 0.25 -2.69 14.86
CA GLY A 45 1.24 -3.71 14.44
C GLY A 45 0.90 -4.50 13.17
N VAL A 46 -0.28 -4.34 12.57
CA VAL A 46 -0.71 -5.14 11.40
C VAL A 46 -0.22 -4.64 10.02
N GLY A 47 0.82 -3.80 9.98
CA GLY A 47 1.42 -3.35 8.72
C GLY A 47 0.74 -2.17 8.00
N LYS A 48 -0.18 -1.45 8.66
CA LYS A 48 -0.84 -0.25 8.07
C LYS A 48 0.16 0.80 7.58
N THR A 49 1.13 1.18 8.41
CA THR A 49 2.17 2.15 8.05
C THR A 49 3.05 1.65 6.91
N HIS A 50 3.36 0.36 6.87
CA HIS A 50 4.09 -0.26 5.76
C HIS A 50 3.33 -0.06 4.45
N LEU A 51 2.03 -0.41 4.44
CA LEU A 51 1.18 -0.26 3.27
C LEU A 51 1.05 1.21 2.83
N SER A 52 0.88 2.15 3.75
CA SER A 52 0.83 3.59 3.41
C SER A 52 2.11 4.05 2.71
N VAL A 53 3.28 3.71 3.25
CA VAL A 53 4.58 4.10 2.67
C VAL A 53 4.79 3.42 1.32
N ALA A 54 4.52 2.12 1.23
CA ALA A 54 4.66 1.34 0.01
C ALA A 54 3.74 1.83 -1.13
N LEU A 55 2.50 2.19 -0.81
CA LEU A 55 1.55 2.77 -1.78
C LEU A 55 1.97 4.17 -2.21
N GLY A 56 2.51 5.00 -1.31
CA GLY A 56 3.07 6.30 -1.65
C GLY A 56 4.27 6.18 -2.59
N GLN A 57 5.20 5.27 -2.30
CA GLN A 57 6.31 4.97 -3.21
C GLN A 57 5.80 4.50 -4.57
N ARG A 58 4.81 3.60 -4.58
CA ARG A 58 4.20 3.13 -5.82
C ARG A 58 3.52 4.25 -6.60
N ALA A 59 2.91 5.22 -5.95
CA ALA A 59 2.32 6.39 -6.61
C ALA A 59 3.40 7.24 -7.30
N ILE A 60 4.53 7.49 -6.63
CA ILE A 60 5.67 8.22 -7.23
C ILE A 60 6.19 7.48 -8.47
N GLU A 61 6.34 6.15 -8.40
CA GLU A 61 6.74 5.32 -9.55
C GLU A 61 5.73 5.38 -10.71
N ASN A 62 4.45 5.62 -10.43
CA ASN A 62 3.41 5.80 -11.44
C ASN A 62 3.31 7.26 -11.94
N GLY A 63 4.25 8.13 -11.59
CA GLY A 63 4.30 9.51 -12.06
C GLY A 63 3.40 10.48 -11.30
N PHE A 64 2.85 10.08 -10.15
CA PHE A 64 2.18 11.02 -9.26
C PHE A 64 3.22 11.83 -8.49
N SER A 65 3.19 13.13 -8.68
CA SER A 65 4.00 14.10 -7.95
C SER A 65 3.11 15.30 -7.60
N GLY A 66 3.41 15.95 -6.47
CA GLY A 66 2.82 17.24 -6.10
C GLY A 66 3.81 18.37 -6.34
#